data_AF-A0A925NRQ2-F1
#
_entry.id   AF-A0A925NRQ2-F1
#
_cell.length_a   1.000
_cell.length_b   1.000
_cell.length_c   1.000
_cell.angle_alpha   90.00
_cell.angle_beta   90.00
_cell.angle_gamma   90.00
#
_symmetry.space_group_name_H-M   'P 1'
#
loop_
_entity.id
_entity.type
_entity.pdbx_description
1 polymer ?
#
loop_
_entity_poly.entity_id
_entity_poly.type
_entity_poly.pdbx_seq_one_letter_code
_entity_poly.pdbx_strand_id
1 'polypeptide(L)'
;MAQLVAVDLVSNGSPRVATYSISPPVGIVWSNANNGIYTISMQSNEVKDTEGASVASGQLGLFTVNVPTPVFSDKLDVLAGWTLNPSWEYGVPADGTATSPTSGFTGPNVIGYNLAGNYERFIPFPKYATTPVIDCSSATSLILRFQRWLRVRSGDTAAVQISANGGSSWTDVWVSSGNVLDNSWRQVEYDVSSAAAGSPSVQVRWSMASDNTPASQNDIGWNIDDIEMIRGGSSGQFVTNFALIATANNPLWGSITPSGATYAMGLSGQVTATPATYYKFVNWTGDASGTSNPLTVVLNTNLAVQAVFAEILTSNRPTPHWWLASKGVTQNFETAVTNVGVNRMPLWQSYVAGLNPNDPTSQLRLSLAPGAGGASMVLNWDAVTGRVYTVSSSTNLVTAFLALSNAVNLPFPVNRITNALGPNSPQKIYRLEVQKP
;
A
#
# COMPACT_ATOMS: atom_id res chain seq x y z
N MET A 1 16.10 -8.67 -17.60
CA MET A 1 16.42 -8.86 -16.16
C MET A 1 15.91 -7.64 -15.40
N ALA A 2 15.47 -7.81 -14.16
CA ALA A 2 15.06 -6.68 -13.32
C ALA A 2 16.28 -5.81 -12.99
N GLN A 3 16.12 -4.49 -12.97
CA GLN A 3 17.17 -3.54 -12.65
C GLN A 3 16.83 -2.83 -11.35
N LEU A 4 17.78 -2.74 -10.42
CA LEU A 4 17.60 -1.99 -9.18
C LEU A 4 17.44 -0.50 -9.51
N VAL A 5 16.36 0.09 -9.03
CA VAL A 5 16.05 1.52 -9.20
C VAL A 5 16.41 2.28 -7.94
N ALA A 6 15.99 1.80 -6.77
CA ALA A 6 16.20 2.48 -5.51
C ALA A 6 16.15 1.52 -4.32
N VAL A 7 16.73 1.97 -3.21
CA VAL A 7 16.53 1.42 -1.87
C VAL A 7 16.04 2.54 -0.95
N ASP A 8 15.12 2.23 -0.05
CA ASP A 8 14.49 3.19 0.86
C ASP A 8 15.49 3.90 1.79
N LEU A 9 16.53 3.18 2.24
CA LEU A 9 17.60 3.72 3.08
C LEU A 9 18.96 3.15 2.62
N VAL A 10 19.95 4.04 2.48
CA VAL A 10 21.33 3.68 2.10
C VAL A 10 22.20 3.24 3.27
N SER A 11 21.61 3.01 4.44
CA SER A 11 22.29 2.52 5.65
C SER A 11 21.85 1.09 5.99
N ASN A 12 22.65 0.37 6.80
CA ASN A 12 22.30 -0.98 7.28
C ASN A 12 21.05 -0.95 8.18
N GLY A 13 20.16 -1.95 8.06
CA GLY A 13 19.00 -2.13 8.95
C GLY A 13 17.92 -3.08 8.39
N SER A 14 16.88 -3.33 9.19
CA SER A 14 15.75 -4.20 8.84
C SER A 14 14.43 -3.61 9.39
N PRO A 15 13.35 -3.54 8.59
CA PRO A 15 13.25 -3.93 7.18
C PRO A 15 13.94 -2.94 6.23
N ARG A 16 14.12 -3.36 4.97
CA ARG A 16 14.57 -2.54 3.84
C ARG A 16 13.67 -2.82 2.65
N VAL A 17 13.41 -1.80 1.84
CA VAL A 17 12.59 -1.89 0.63
C VAL A 17 13.45 -1.52 -0.57
N ALA A 18 13.48 -2.41 -1.57
CA ALA A 18 14.16 -2.19 -2.83
C ALA A 18 13.14 -2.14 -3.97
N THR A 19 13.25 -1.12 -4.83
CA THR A 19 12.41 -0.92 -6.01
C THR A 19 13.18 -1.36 -7.24
N TYR A 20 12.54 -2.12 -8.12
CA TYR A 20 13.12 -2.60 -9.37
C TYR A 20 12.28 -2.18 -10.58
N SER A 21 12.92 -2.02 -11.73
CA SER A 21 12.27 -1.87 -13.03
C SER A 21 12.48 -3.12 -13.88
N ILE A 22 11.52 -3.42 -14.76
CA ILE A 22 11.58 -4.57 -15.67
C ILE A 22 11.18 -4.11 -17.06
N SER A 23 12.08 -4.30 -18.03
CA SER A 23 11.79 -4.11 -19.45
C SER A 23 10.96 -5.27 -20.00
N PRO A 24 10.07 -5.03 -20.98
CA PRO A 24 9.33 -6.10 -21.64
C PRO A 24 10.29 -7.12 -22.28
N PRO A 25 9.96 -8.42 -22.29
CA PRO A 25 10.80 -9.44 -22.92
C PRO A 25 10.97 -9.26 -24.43
N VAL A 26 9.98 -8.63 -25.08
CA VAL A 26 9.95 -8.38 -26.52
C VAL A 26 9.56 -6.93 -26.74
N GLY A 27 10.31 -6.23 -27.59
CA GLY A 27 10.09 -4.81 -27.89
C GLY A 27 10.71 -3.86 -26.87
N ILE A 28 10.41 -2.57 -27.02
CA ILE A 28 10.92 -1.48 -26.16
C ILE A 28 9.85 -0.91 -25.22
N VAL A 29 8.59 -1.32 -25.40
CA VAL A 29 7.43 -0.94 -24.57
C VAL A 29 6.59 -2.19 -24.29
N TRP A 30 5.98 -2.25 -23.11
CA TRP A 30 5.05 -3.34 -22.78
C TRP A 30 3.85 -3.31 -23.74
N SER A 31 3.64 -4.42 -24.43
CA SER A 31 2.64 -4.60 -25.47
C SER A 31 1.87 -5.91 -25.26
N ASN A 32 0.84 -6.13 -26.06
CA ASN A 32 0.09 -7.39 -26.06
C ASN A 32 0.97 -8.61 -26.39
N ALA A 33 2.05 -8.43 -27.15
CA ALA A 33 3.05 -9.47 -27.40
C ALA A 33 3.77 -9.93 -26.12
N ASN A 34 3.66 -9.16 -25.04
CA ASN A 34 4.20 -9.48 -23.72
C ASN A 34 3.14 -10.03 -22.76
N ASN A 35 1.90 -10.30 -23.20
CA ASN A 35 0.88 -10.83 -22.31
C ASN A 35 1.23 -12.21 -21.78
N GLY A 36 0.95 -12.46 -20.50
CA GLY A 36 1.24 -13.72 -19.84
C GLY A 36 1.41 -13.59 -18.33
N ILE A 37 1.60 -14.74 -17.67
CA ILE A 37 1.95 -14.81 -16.26
C ILE A 37 3.46 -14.86 -16.14
N TYR A 38 4.02 -13.97 -15.32
CA TYR A 38 5.44 -13.81 -15.06
C TYR A 38 5.75 -14.20 -13.63
N THR A 39 6.87 -14.91 -13.45
CA THR A 39 7.37 -15.29 -12.13
C THR A 39 8.41 -14.28 -11.66
N ILE A 40 8.24 -13.81 -10.42
CA ILE A 40 9.27 -13.05 -9.71
C ILE A 40 10.03 -14.05 -8.84
N SER A 41 11.35 -14.11 -9.01
CA SER A 41 12.21 -15.04 -8.27
C SER A 41 13.41 -14.33 -7.67
N MET A 42 13.74 -14.65 -6.42
CA MET A 42 15.04 -14.36 -5.83
C MET A 42 16.07 -15.26 -6.50
N GLN A 43 17.06 -14.66 -7.15
CA GLN A 43 18.20 -15.40 -7.69
C GLN A 43 19.22 -15.65 -6.57
N SER A 44 19.97 -16.74 -6.69
CA SER A 44 20.97 -17.10 -5.68
C SER A 44 22.04 -16.02 -5.56
N ASN A 45 22.40 -15.64 -4.32
CA ASN A 45 23.48 -14.71 -4.00
C ASN A 45 23.28 -13.24 -4.41
N GLU A 46 22.07 -12.83 -4.83
CA GLU A 46 21.79 -11.43 -5.20
C GLU A 46 21.59 -10.50 -3.98
N VAL A 47 21.04 -11.02 -2.88
CA VAL A 47 20.84 -10.26 -1.64
C VAL A 47 21.59 -10.94 -0.51
N LYS A 48 22.43 -10.19 0.19
CA LYS A 48 23.25 -10.67 1.31
C LYS A 48 23.14 -9.74 2.51
N ASP A 49 23.27 -10.30 3.70
CA ASP A 49 23.48 -9.50 4.91
C ASP A 49 24.94 -9.03 5.04
N THR A 50 25.22 -8.30 6.12
CA THR A 50 26.56 -7.77 6.43
C THR A 50 27.58 -8.84 6.80
N GLU A 51 27.12 -10.06 7.09
CA GLU A 51 27.95 -11.22 7.44
C GLU A 51 28.20 -12.12 6.21
N GLY A 52 27.62 -11.77 5.05
CA GLY A 52 27.76 -12.46 3.78
C GLY A 52 26.76 -13.59 3.55
N ALA A 53 25.83 -13.82 4.47
CA ALA A 53 24.79 -14.83 4.29
C ALA A 53 23.78 -14.35 3.23
N SER A 54 23.49 -15.21 2.25
CA SER A 54 22.64 -14.88 1.11
C SER A 54 21.20 -15.30 1.35
N VAL A 55 20.25 -14.51 0.84
CA VAL A 55 18.84 -14.94 0.78
C VAL A 55 18.74 -16.17 -0.14
N ALA A 56 17.96 -17.16 0.29
CA ALA A 56 17.72 -18.36 -0.50
C ALA A 56 17.03 -18.00 -1.82
N SER A 57 17.47 -18.63 -2.91
CA SER A 57 16.77 -18.50 -4.19
C SER A 57 15.39 -19.15 -4.13
N GLY A 58 14.40 -18.55 -4.78
CA GLY A 58 13.04 -19.07 -4.78
C GLY A 58 12.04 -18.11 -5.40
N GLN A 59 10.82 -18.60 -5.63
CA GLN A 59 9.73 -17.78 -6.12
C GLN A 59 9.24 -16.82 -5.02
N LEU A 60 9.22 -15.53 -5.34
CA LEU A 60 8.71 -14.46 -4.47
C LEU A 60 7.25 -14.15 -4.77
N GLY A 61 6.82 -14.32 -6.02
CA GLY A 61 5.45 -14.03 -6.43
C GLY A 61 5.22 -14.22 -7.93
N LEU A 62 4.02 -13.88 -8.36
CA LEU A 62 3.61 -13.85 -9.76
C LEU A 62 3.05 -12.46 -10.08
N PHE A 63 3.20 -12.01 -11.32
CA PHE A 63 2.44 -10.89 -11.87
C PHE A 63 1.92 -11.26 -13.26
N THR A 64 0.79 -10.67 -13.65
CA THR A 64 0.21 -10.90 -14.97
C THR A 64 0.35 -9.63 -15.80
N VAL A 65 0.89 -9.77 -16.99
CA VAL A 65 0.83 -8.73 -18.01
C VAL A 65 -0.37 -9.03 -18.89
N ASN A 66 -1.27 -8.08 -18.99
CA ASN A 66 -2.48 -8.18 -19.78
C ASN A 66 -2.75 -6.84 -20.49
N VAL A 67 -1.88 -6.51 -21.44
CA VAL A 67 -2.03 -5.38 -22.34
C VAL A 67 -3.10 -5.73 -23.39
N PRO A 68 -4.21 -4.99 -23.46
CA PRO A 68 -5.29 -5.33 -24.37
C PRO A 68 -4.86 -5.25 -25.85
N THR A 69 -5.44 -6.12 -26.70
CA THR A 69 -5.23 -6.05 -28.15
C THR A 69 -6.45 -5.39 -28.81
N PRO A 70 -6.28 -4.22 -29.46
CA PRO A 70 -7.35 -3.65 -30.28
C PRO A 70 -7.63 -4.54 -31.50
N VAL A 71 -8.91 -4.83 -31.75
CA VAL A 71 -9.42 -5.28 -33.06
C VAL A 71 -9.52 -4.13 -34.06
N PHE A 72 -9.60 -2.91 -33.55
CA PHE A 72 -9.55 -1.69 -34.34
C PHE A 72 -8.81 -0.64 -33.51
N SER A 73 -7.94 0.12 -34.17
CA SER A 73 -7.24 1.25 -33.58
C SER A 73 -7.07 2.28 -34.69
N ASP A 74 -7.52 3.50 -34.43
CA ASP A 74 -7.38 4.64 -35.32
C ASP A 74 -6.94 5.86 -34.51
N LYS A 75 -5.70 6.25 -34.71
CA LYS A 75 -5.06 7.43 -34.09
C LYS A 75 -5.29 8.71 -34.88
N LEU A 76 -6.07 8.63 -35.97
CA LEU A 76 -6.38 9.78 -36.81
C LEU A 76 -5.14 10.45 -37.44
N ASP A 77 -4.03 9.70 -37.60
CA ASP A 77 -2.87 10.14 -38.40
C ASP A 77 -3.28 10.40 -39.87
N VAL A 78 -4.25 9.62 -40.38
CA VAL A 78 -4.88 9.76 -41.69
C VAL A 78 -6.36 9.38 -41.59
N LEU A 79 -7.25 10.17 -42.20
CA LEU A 79 -8.68 9.82 -42.25
C LEU A 79 -8.93 8.69 -43.26
N ALA A 80 -9.28 7.49 -42.77
CA ALA A 80 -9.55 6.33 -43.61
C ALA A 80 -10.91 5.69 -43.33
N GLY A 81 -11.79 5.65 -44.34
CA GLY A 81 -13.06 4.89 -44.30
C GLY A 81 -14.17 5.45 -43.40
N TRP A 82 -13.94 6.58 -42.73
CA TRP A 82 -14.94 7.28 -41.94
C TRP A 82 -16.04 7.87 -42.82
N THR A 83 -17.26 7.89 -42.29
CA THR A 83 -18.39 8.61 -42.88
C THR A 83 -18.77 9.77 -41.98
N LEU A 84 -18.54 11.00 -42.46
CA LEU A 84 -18.79 12.23 -41.72
C LEU A 84 -20.00 12.97 -42.33
N ASN A 85 -21.01 13.26 -41.52
CA ASN A 85 -22.07 14.18 -41.92
C ASN A 85 -21.54 15.63 -41.98
N PRO A 86 -22.23 16.55 -42.69
CA PRO A 86 -21.84 17.95 -42.71
C PRO A 86 -21.60 18.51 -41.31
N SER A 87 -20.55 19.32 -41.16
CA SER A 87 -20.06 19.90 -39.89
C SER A 87 -19.24 18.95 -39.01
N TRP A 88 -19.22 17.64 -39.29
CA TRP A 88 -18.15 16.77 -38.77
C TRP A 88 -16.92 16.89 -39.67
N GLU A 89 -15.78 17.18 -39.08
CA GLU A 89 -14.55 17.55 -39.77
C GLU A 89 -13.37 16.76 -39.23
N TYR A 90 -12.37 16.53 -40.08
CA TYR A 90 -11.10 15.94 -39.71
C TYR A 90 -10.00 16.97 -39.92
N GLY A 91 -9.14 17.15 -38.91
CA GLY A 91 -8.01 18.06 -38.98
C GLY A 91 -7.60 18.62 -37.63
N VAL A 92 -6.81 19.68 -37.66
CA VAL A 92 -6.37 20.39 -36.45
C VAL A 92 -7.51 21.30 -35.98
N PRO A 93 -7.89 21.26 -34.69
CA PRO A 93 -8.81 22.23 -34.11
C PRO A 93 -8.30 23.67 -34.35
N ALA A 94 -9.17 24.56 -34.82
CA ALA A 94 -8.80 25.87 -35.36
C ALA A 94 -9.71 27.03 -34.91
N ASP A 95 -10.57 26.82 -33.90
CA ASP A 95 -11.47 27.85 -33.39
C ASP A 95 -10.75 28.97 -32.59
N GLY A 96 -9.50 28.74 -32.19
CA GLY A 96 -8.67 29.68 -31.44
C GLY A 96 -9.17 29.99 -30.03
N THR A 97 -10.12 29.21 -29.49
CA THR A 97 -10.68 29.45 -28.16
C THR A 97 -9.86 28.74 -27.07
N ALA A 98 -9.78 29.32 -25.87
CA ALA A 98 -9.09 28.69 -24.74
C ALA A 98 -9.79 27.41 -24.22
N THR A 99 -10.95 27.06 -24.77
CA THR A 99 -11.78 25.93 -24.36
C THR A 99 -11.65 24.71 -25.26
N SER A 100 -11.05 24.87 -26.44
CA SER A 100 -10.78 23.80 -27.40
C SER A 100 -9.39 23.20 -27.21
N PRO A 101 -9.21 21.91 -27.58
CA PRO A 101 -7.87 21.37 -27.73
C PRO A 101 -7.13 22.11 -28.84
N THR A 102 -5.80 22.22 -28.76
CA THR A 102 -4.98 22.81 -29.83
C THR A 102 -4.41 21.76 -30.79
N SER A 103 -4.58 20.47 -30.48
CA SER A 103 -4.14 19.31 -31.26
C SER A 103 -4.94 18.08 -30.85
N GLY A 104 -4.81 17.01 -31.64
CA GLY A 104 -5.09 15.65 -31.19
C GLY A 104 -4.41 15.30 -29.87
N PHE A 105 -4.91 14.26 -29.22
CA PHE A 105 -4.25 13.65 -28.08
C PHE A 105 -2.95 12.96 -28.52
N THR A 106 -2.99 12.24 -29.66
CA THR A 106 -1.78 11.87 -30.40
C THR A 106 -1.77 12.50 -31.77
N GLY A 107 -0.62 13.05 -32.16
CA GLY A 107 -0.51 13.79 -33.41
C GLY A 107 -1.35 15.09 -33.42
N PRO A 108 -1.45 15.74 -34.59
CA PRO A 108 -2.08 17.05 -34.69
C PRO A 108 -3.61 17.00 -34.93
N ASN A 109 -4.13 15.89 -35.45
CA ASN A 109 -5.49 15.83 -36.01
C ASN A 109 -6.50 15.22 -35.04
N VAL A 110 -7.76 15.59 -35.21
CA VAL A 110 -8.92 14.97 -34.56
C VAL A 110 -10.02 14.76 -35.58
N ILE A 111 -11.06 14.01 -35.21
CA ILE A 111 -12.39 14.20 -35.77
C ILE A 111 -13.15 15.08 -34.77
N GLY A 112 -13.70 16.19 -35.24
CA GLY A 112 -14.46 17.10 -34.38
C GLY A 112 -15.70 17.65 -35.05
N TYR A 113 -16.57 18.26 -34.24
CA TYR A 113 -17.77 18.92 -34.72
C TYR A 113 -17.52 20.41 -34.84
N ASN A 114 -17.39 20.91 -36.08
CA ASN A 114 -17.03 22.28 -36.44
C ASN A 114 -15.68 22.70 -35.82
N LEU A 115 -14.55 22.29 -36.39
CA LEU A 115 -13.22 22.53 -35.81
C LEU A 115 -12.87 24.02 -35.73
N ALA A 116 -13.55 24.88 -36.48
CA ALA A 116 -13.35 26.33 -36.47
C ALA A 116 -14.34 27.09 -35.57
N GLY A 117 -15.20 26.41 -34.78
CA GLY A 117 -16.13 27.09 -33.89
C GLY A 117 -17.05 26.18 -33.08
N ASN A 118 -18.17 26.75 -32.63
CA ASN A 118 -19.17 26.02 -31.83
C ASN A 118 -20.14 25.23 -32.71
N TYR A 119 -20.77 24.18 -32.16
CA TYR A 119 -21.84 23.47 -32.85
C TYR A 119 -23.04 24.38 -33.16
N GLU A 120 -23.78 24.10 -34.23
CA GLU A 120 -24.91 24.94 -34.63
C GLU A 120 -26.10 24.83 -33.65
N ARG A 121 -26.94 25.87 -33.64
CA ARG A 121 -28.22 25.85 -32.92
C ARG A 121 -29.25 25.05 -33.70
N PHE A 122 -30.21 24.46 -32.98
CA PHE A 122 -31.35 23.76 -33.54
C PHE A 122 -30.92 22.74 -34.59
N ILE A 123 -30.27 21.67 -34.13
CA ILE A 123 -29.98 20.47 -34.90
C ILE A 123 -31.06 19.42 -34.53
N PRO A 124 -32.27 19.50 -35.12
CA PRO A 124 -33.40 18.63 -34.76
C PRO A 124 -33.20 17.18 -35.20
N PHE A 125 -32.29 16.95 -36.15
CA PHE A 125 -31.86 15.63 -36.59
C PHE A 125 -30.38 15.48 -36.27
N PRO A 126 -30.00 14.52 -35.41
CA PRO A 126 -28.60 14.37 -35.03
C PRO A 126 -27.72 14.13 -36.26
N LYS A 127 -26.56 14.78 -36.28
CA LYS A 127 -25.53 14.55 -37.30
C LYS A 127 -24.46 13.62 -36.73
N TYR A 128 -23.89 12.76 -37.58
CA TYR A 128 -23.01 11.69 -37.14
C TYR A 128 -21.63 11.73 -37.77
N ALA A 129 -20.61 11.37 -36.99
CA ALA A 129 -19.35 10.81 -37.46
C ALA A 129 -19.36 9.31 -37.19
N THR A 130 -19.15 8.49 -38.21
CA THR A 130 -19.27 7.03 -38.13
C THR A 130 -17.99 6.34 -38.57
N THR A 131 -17.53 5.37 -37.80
CA THR A 131 -16.36 4.55 -38.13
C THR A 131 -16.58 3.75 -39.42
N PRO A 132 -15.49 3.28 -40.06
CA PRO A 132 -15.57 2.13 -40.95
C PRO A 132 -16.21 0.91 -40.26
N VAL A 133 -16.52 -0.12 -41.04
CA VAL A 133 -16.93 -1.43 -40.51
C VAL A 133 -15.74 -2.09 -39.81
N ILE A 134 -15.96 -2.54 -38.58
CA ILE A 134 -14.98 -3.20 -37.72
C ILE A 134 -15.37 -4.67 -37.56
N ASP A 135 -14.45 -5.57 -37.88
CA ASP A 135 -14.63 -7.01 -37.68
C ASP A 135 -14.30 -7.40 -36.22
N CYS A 136 -15.34 -7.62 -35.42
CA CYS A 136 -15.26 -8.09 -34.05
C CYS A 136 -15.66 -9.56 -33.90
N SER A 137 -15.71 -10.35 -35.00
CA SER A 137 -16.18 -11.74 -35.00
C SER A 137 -15.44 -12.65 -34.02
N SER A 138 -14.19 -12.34 -33.73
CA SER A 138 -13.30 -13.08 -32.85
C SER A 138 -13.31 -12.60 -31.39
N ALA A 139 -14.14 -11.60 -31.06
CA ALA A 139 -14.23 -11.03 -29.72
C ALA A 139 -15.39 -11.65 -28.93
N THR A 140 -15.11 -12.23 -27.76
CA THR A 140 -16.15 -12.68 -26.81
C THR A 140 -16.53 -11.60 -25.79
N SER A 141 -15.70 -10.56 -25.66
CA SER A 141 -15.95 -9.34 -24.93
C SER A 141 -15.35 -8.18 -25.74
N LEU A 142 -15.97 -7.01 -25.67
CA LEU A 142 -15.66 -5.89 -26.53
C LEU A 142 -15.78 -4.57 -25.77
N ILE A 143 -14.72 -3.77 -25.80
CA ILE A 143 -14.66 -2.48 -25.12
C ILE A 143 -14.33 -1.40 -26.15
N LEU A 144 -15.16 -0.37 -26.19
CA LEU A 144 -14.88 0.86 -26.92
C LEU A 144 -14.07 1.79 -26.01
N ARG A 145 -12.91 2.23 -26.48
CA ARG A 145 -12.03 3.19 -25.80
C ARG A 145 -11.66 4.31 -26.75
N PHE A 146 -11.68 5.56 -26.28
CA PHE A 146 -11.18 6.70 -27.06
C PHE A 146 -10.86 7.89 -26.17
N GLN A 147 -10.12 8.86 -26.72
CA GLN A 147 -9.87 10.15 -26.10
C GLN A 147 -10.98 11.12 -26.48
N ARG A 148 -11.59 11.73 -25.46
CA ARG A 148 -12.68 12.69 -25.61
C ARG A 148 -12.26 14.06 -25.10
N TRP A 149 -12.55 15.08 -25.90
CA TRP A 149 -12.70 16.44 -25.43
C TRP A 149 -14.05 16.95 -25.90
N LEU A 150 -15.03 16.97 -24.99
CA LEU A 150 -16.41 17.31 -25.30
C LEU A 150 -16.88 18.48 -24.46
N ARG A 151 -17.45 19.49 -25.12
CA ARG A 151 -18.25 20.51 -24.46
C ARG A 151 -19.63 20.60 -25.08
N VAL A 152 -20.65 20.28 -24.30
CA VAL A 152 -22.07 20.38 -24.68
C VAL A 152 -22.86 20.99 -23.53
N ARG A 153 -23.82 21.85 -23.83
CA ARG A 153 -24.65 22.50 -22.80
C ARG A 153 -25.91 21.69 -22.50
N SER A 154 -26.45 21.94 -21.31
CA SER A 154 -27.71 21.34 -20.88
C SER A 154 -28.85 21.74 -21.82
N GLY A 155 -29.57 20.76 -22.36
CA GLY A 155 -30.59 20.95 -23.39
C GLY A 155 -30.15 20.38 -24.75
N ASP A 156 -28.85 20.42 -25.02
CA ASP A 156 -28.24 19.80 -26.19
C ASP A 156 -27.84 18.36 -25.92
N THR A 157 -27.67 17.58 -26.99
CA THR A 157 -27.40 16.14 -26.90
C THR A 157 -26.17 15.75 -27.69
N ALA A 158 -25.22 15.15 -26.97
CA ALA A 158 -24.11 14.41 -27.52
C ALA A 158 -24.29 12.92 -27.17
N ALA A 159 -24.09 12.02 -28.12
CA ALA A 159 -24.21 10.58 -27.85
C ALA A 159 -23.14 9.77 -28.58
N VAL A 160 -22.88 8.58 -28.06
CA VAL A 160 -22.10 7.52 -28.68
C VAL A 160 -23.05 6.34 -28.89
N GLN A 161 -23.09 5.81 -30.10
CA GLN A 161 -23.95 4.70 -30.47
C GLN A 161 -23.15 3.62 -31.16
N ILE A 162 -23.57 2.37 -31.01
CA ILE A 162 -22.94 1.22 -31.64
C ILE A 162 -23.96 0.41 -32.44
N SER A 163 -23.50 -0.17 -33.53
CA SER A 163 -24.26 -1.09 -34.38
C SER A 163 -23.48 -2.38 -34.54
N ALA A 164 -24.16 -3.52 -34.46
CA ALA A 164 -23.59 -4.85 -34.76
C ALA A 164 -23.87 -5.32 -36.20
N ASN A 165 -24.72 -4.61 -36.93
CA ASN A 165 -25.31 -5.05 -38.20
C ASN A 165 -25.09 -4.05 -39.33
N GLY A 166 -23.87 -3.48 -39.41
CA GLY A 166 -23.48 -2.58 -40.49
C GLY A 166 -24.32 -1.30 -40.55
N GLY A 167 -24.76 -0.80 -39.39
CA GLY A 167 -25.52 0.44 -39.29
C GLY A 167 -27.03 0.32 -39.52
N SER A 168 -27.57 -0.89 -39.66
CA SER A 168 -29.02 -1.09 -39.85
C SER A 168 -29.84 -0.75 -38.61
N SER A 169 -29.29 -1.01 -37.42
CA SER A 169 -29.84 -0.58 -36.13
C SER A 169 -28.73 -0.12 -35.19
N TRP A 170 -29.07 0.78 -34.28
CA TRP A 170 -28.13 1.42 -33.37
C TRP A 170 -28.60 1.33 -31.92
N THR A 171 -27.66 1.09 -31.02
CA THR A 171 -27.85 1.07 -29.58
C THR A 171 -27.05 2.22 -28.97
N ASP A 172 -27.67 2.97 -28.07
CA ASP A 172 -26.97 4.00 -27.31
C ASP A 172 -25.98 3.36 -26.33
N VAL A 173 -24.71 3.72 -26.48
CA VAL A 173 -23.62 3.36 -25.56
C VAL A 173 -23.53 4.41 -24.44
N TRP A 174 -23.69 5.67 -24.82
CA TRP A 174 -23.67 6.79 -23.89
C TRP A 174 -24.45 7.97 -24.48
N VAL A 175 -25.17 8.70 -23.63
CA VAL A 175 -25.87 9.94 -23.98
C VAL A 175 -25.57 10.98 -22.90
N SER A 176 -25.30 12.23 -23.30
CA SER A 176 -25.03 13.32 -22.37
C SER A 176 -26.22 13.59 -21.44
N SER A 177 -25.97 13.68 -20.14
CA SER A 177 -26.95 14.08 -19.14
C SER A 177 -26.60 15.46 -18.57
N GLY A 178 -27.14 16.52 -19.18
CA GLY A 178 -26.82 17.90 -18.82
C GLY A 178 -25.49 18.39 -19.43
N ASN A 179 -24.85 19.36 -18.80
CA ASN A 179 -23.60 19.91 -19.32
C ASN A 179 -22.45 18.90 -19.27
N VAL A 180 -21.69 18.77 -20.36
CA VAL A 180 -20.34 18.22 -20.35
C VAL A 180 -19.39 19.37 -20.66
N LEU A 181 -18.37 19.59 -19.84
CA LEU A 181 -17.47 20.74 -19.94
C LEU A 181 -16.02 20.28 -19.77
N ASP A 182 -15.58 19.33 -20.61
CA ASP A 182 -14.19 18.87 -20.56
C ASP A 182 -13.25 20.03 -20.93
N ASN A 183 -12.13 20.13 -20.21
CA ASN A 183 -11.11 21.18 -20.35
C ASN A 183 -9.71 20.60 -20.60
N SER A 184 -9.66 19.30 -20.84
CA SER A 184 -8.49 18.48 -21.13
C SER A 184 -8.97 17.19 -21.81
N TRP A 185 -8.08 16.52 -22.53
CA TRP A 185 -8.36 15.20 -23.10
C TRP A 185 -8.66 14.19 -21.99
N ARG A 186 -9.72 13.41 -22.17
CA ARG A 186 -10.15 12.37 -21.23
C ARG A 186 -10.33 11.06 -21.96
N GLN A 187 -9.60 10.04 -21.54
CA GLN A 187 -9.87 8.68 -21.98
C GLN A 187 -11.20 8.22 -21.38
N VAL A 188 -12.09 7.73 -22.23
CA VAL A 188 -13.35 7.12 -21.83
C VAL A 188 -13.41 5.70 -22.35
N GLU A 189 -14.05 4.82 -21.58
CA GLU A 189 -14.19 3.40 -21.89
C GLU A 189 -15.63 2.96 -21.66
N TYR A 190 -16.14 2.14 -22.58
CA TYR A 190 -17.50 1.61 -22.53
C TYR A 190 -17.50 0.12 -22.86
N ASP A 191 -18.13 -0.67 -21.99
CA ASP A 191 -18.41 -2.07 -22.29
C ASP A 191 -19.56 -2.17 -23.29
N VAL A 192 -19.21 -2.65 -24.48
CA VAL A 192 -20.15 -2.84 -25.60
C VAL A 192 -20.29 -4.32 -25.95
N SER A 193 -19.86 -5.21 -25.04
CA SER A 193 -19.84 -6.66 -25.26
C SER A 193 -21.22 -7.18 -25.63
N SER A 194 -22.26 -6.80 -24.87
CA SER A 194 -23.64 -7.26 -25.10
C SER A 194 -24.24 -6.73 -26.41
N ALA A 195 -23.75 -5.60 -26.90
CA ALA A 195 -24.28 -4.96 -28.09
C ALA A 195 -23.61 -5.46 -29.38
N ALA A 196 -22.32 -5.82 -29.33
CA ALA A 196 -21.52 -5.97 -30.55
C ALA A 196 -20.41 -7.06 -30.52
N ALA A 197 -20.15 -7.73 -29.39
CA ALA A 197 -19.16 -8.81 -29.36
C ALA A 197 -19.55 -9.95 -30.34
N GLY A 198 -18.56 -10.52 -31.02
CA GLY A 198 -18.75 -11.62 -31.97
C GLY A 198 -19.35 -11.22 -33.31
N SER A 199 -19.62 -9.93 -33.55
CA SER A 199 -20.20 -9.45 -34.80
C SER A 199 -19.12 -9.03 -35.79
N PRO A 200 -19.18 -9.44 -37.08
CA PRO A 200 -18.20 -9.06 -38.09
C PRO A 200 -18.44 -7.67 -38.70
N SER A 201 -19.54 -7.03 -38.34
CA SER A 201 -20.03 -5.80 -38.98
C SER A 201 -20.31 -4.68 -37.96
N VAL A 202 -19.37 -4.46 -37.04
CA VAL A 202 -19.53 -3.46 -35.99
C VAL A 202 -19.26 -2.06 -36.54
N GLN A 203 -20.06 -1.06 -36.16
CA GLN A 203 -19.76 0.35 -36.39
C GLN A 203 -20.07 1.15 -35.14
N VAL A 204 -19.27 2.18 -34.89
CA VAL A 204 -19.50 3.16 -33.82
C VAL A 204 -19.78 4.51 -34.46
N ARG A 205 -20.68 5.30 -33.87
CA ARG A 205 -20.89 6.68 -34.27
C ARG A 205 -21.05 7.61 -33.10
N TRP A 206 -20.58 8.83 -33.29
CA TRP A 206 -20.78 9.95 -32.39
C TRP A 206 -21.83 10.87 -32.99
N SER A 207 -22.75 11.37 -32.16
CA SER A 207 -23.82 12.25 -32.61
C SER A 207 -23.77 13.60 -31.93
N MET A 208 -24.17 14.63 -32.67
CA MET A 208 -24.45 15.96 -32.16
C MET A 208 -25.88 16.36 -32.54
N ALA A 209 -26.65 16.80 -31.56
CA ALA A 209 -27.97 17.42 -31.71
C ALA A 209 -28.11 18.58 -30.72
N SER A 210 -28.91 19.57 -31.08
CA SER A 210 -29.11 20.77 -30.27
C SER A 210 -30.56 21.23 -30.35
N ASP A 211 -31.06 21.80 -29.26
CA ASP A 211 -32.43 22.30 -29.18
C ASP A 211 -32.54 23.74 -29.70
N ASN A 212 -33.70 24.38 -29.48
CA ASN A 212 -33.95 25.76 -29.91
C ASN A 212 -33.66 26.83 -28.84
N THR A 213 -32.96 26.49 -27.75
CA THR A 213 -32.66 27.42 -26.64
C THR A 213 -31.77 28.60 -27.09
N PRO A 214 -31.74 29.72 -26.32
CA PRO A 214 -31.06 30.95 -26.74
C PRO A 214 -29.55 30.80 -27.04
N ALA A 215 -29.04 31.66 -27.92
CA ALA A 215 -27.73 31.54 -28.57
C ALA A 215 -26.48 31.57 -27.67
N SER A 216 -26.60 31.88 -26.37
CA SER A 216 -25.48 31.84 -25.42
C SER A 216 -25.19 30.43 -24.86
N GLN A 217 -25.87 29.41 -25.38
CA GLN A 217 -25.83 28.04 -24.86
C GLN A 217 -25.26 27.00 -25.84
N ASN A 218 -24.57 27.37 -26.92
CA ASN A 218 -23.75 26.40 -27.68
C ASN A 218 -22.27 26.48 -27.27
N ASP A 219 -21.52 25.41 -27.54
CA ASP A 219 -20.11 25.26 -27.17
C ASP A 219 -19.37 24.48 -28.28
N ILE A 220 -18.13 24.07 -28.05
CA ILE A 220 -17.25 23.52 -29.09
C ILE A 220 -17.60 22.09 -29.55
N GLY A 221 -18.53 21.41 -28.87
CA GLY A 221 -18.98 20.09 -29.27
C GLY A 221 -17.90 19.02 -29.09
N TRP A 222 -17.89 18.05 -30.00
CA TRP A 222 -16.99 16.90 -29.95
C TRP A 222 -15.61 17.23 -30.54
N ASN A 223 -14.58 16.75 -29.86
CA ASN A 223 -13.29 16.39 -30.45
C ASN A 223 -12.96 14.97 -29.96
N ILE A 224 -12.64 14.08 -30.89
CA ILE A 224 -12.33 12.67 -30.62
C ILE A 224 -10.99 12.28 -31.23
N ASP A 225 -10.26 11.43 -30.52
CA ASP A 225 -8.97 10.90 -30.96
C ASP A 225 -8.67 9.53 -30.33
N ASP A 226 -7.66 8.82 -30.83
CA ASP A 226 -7.21 7.49 -30.36
C ASP A 226 -8.36 6.48 -30.17
N ILE A 227 -9.17 6.27 -31.22
CA ILE A 227 -10.32 5.39 -31.18
C ILE A 227 -9.87 3.94 -31.25
N GLU A 228 -10.22 3.15 -30.24
CA GLU A 228 -9.89 1.74 -30.15
C GLU A 228 -11.13 0.89 -29.86
N MET A 229 -11.25 -0.22 -30.57
CA MET A 229 -12.14 -1.31 -30.22
C MET A 229 -11.29 -2.47 -29.74
N ILE A 230 -11.48 -2.90 -28.51
CA ILE A 230 -10.55 -3.78 -27.81
C ILE A 230 -11.24 -5.08 -27.47
N ARG A 231 -10.61 -6.22 -27.78
CA ARG A 231 -11.09 -7.51 -27.29
C ARG A 231 -10.89 -7.53 -25.77
N GLY A 232 -11.99 -7.67 -25.02
CA GLY A 232 -11.90 -8.08 -23.64
C GLY A 232 -11.36 -9.50 -23.59
N GLY A 233 -10.33 -9.74 -22.78
CA GLY A 233 -9.93 -11.10 -22.44
C GLY A 233 -11.13 -11.85 -21.86
N SER A 234 -11.25 -13.15 -22.17
CA SER A 234 -12.26 -14.05 -21.60
C SER A 234 -12.47 -13.76 -20.11
N SER A 235 -13.69 -13.30 -19.76
CA SER A 235 -14.15 -12.92 -18.42
C SER A 235 -13.18 -12.02 -17.62
N GLY A 236 -13.23 -10.72 -17.88
CA GLY A 236 -12.68 -9.72 -16.96
C GLY A 236 -13.34 -8.39 -17.24
N GLN A 237 -14.38 -8.04 -16.47
CA GLN A 237 -14.81 -6.65 -16.38
C GLN A 237 -13.56 -5.78 -16.13
N PHE A 238 -13.46 -4.63 -16.78
CA PHE A 238 -12.54 -3.58 -16.34
C PHE A 238 -13.01 -3.10 -14.98
N VAL A 239 -12.62 -3.83 -13.94
CA VAL A 239 -12.78 -3.37 -12.58
C VAL A 239 -11.47 -2.72 -12.19
N THR A 240 -11.54 -1.43 -11.88
CA THR A 240 -10.42 -0.73 -11.25
C THR A 240 -10.04 -1.51 -10.01
N ASN A 241 -8.88 -2.16 -10.01
CA ASN A 241 -8.43 -2.94 -8.88
C ASN A 241 -7.60 -2.06 -7.95
N PHE A 242 -7.81 -2.22 -6.66
CA PHE A 242 -7.01 -1.60 -5.62
C PHE A 242 -6.28 -2.65 -4.80
N ALA A 243 -5.04 -2.34 -4.46
CA ALA A 243 -4.21 -3.17 -3.61
C ALA A 243 -4.57 -2.96 -2.14
N LEU A 244 -4.73 -4.06 -1.41
CA LEU A 244 -4.71 -4.11 0.05
C LEU A 244 -3.37 -4.67 0.48
N ILE A 245 -2.60 -3.89 1.25
CA ILE A 245 -1.33 -4.29 1.85
C ILE A 245 -1.52 -4.35 3.36
N ALA A 246 -1.17 -5.47 3.98
CA ALA A 246 -1.28 -5.65 5.42
C ALA A 246 0.06 -6.09 6.02
N THR A 247 0.51 -5.38 7.07
CA THR A 247 1.80 -5.61 7.73
C THR A 247 1.64 -5.82 9.24
N ALA A 248 2.56 -6.53 9.87
CA ALA A 248 2.60 -6.64 11.34
C ALA A 248 3.58 -5.61 11.91
N ASN A 249 3.25 -5.01 13.06
CA ASN A 249 4.19 -4.13 13.77
C ASN A 249 5.49 -4.85 14.19
N ASN A 250 5.43 -6.17 14.37
CA ASN A 250 6.58 -7.04 14.53
C ASN A 250 6.30 -8.41 13.87
N PRO A 251 7.10 -8.85 12.88
CA PRO A 251 6.86 -10.09 12.16
C PRO A 251 7.06 -11.36 13.02
N LEU A 252 7.70 -11.26 14.19
CA LEU A 252 7.86 -12.37 15.13
C LEU A 252 6.64 -12.54 16.06
N TRP A 253 5.76 -11.54 16.15
CA TRP A 253 4.66 -11.52 17.12
C TRP A 253 3.33 -11.99 16.54
N GLY A 254 3.26 -12.15 15.22
CA GLY A 254 2.09 -12.66 14.53
C GLY A 254 2.23 -12.60 13.01
N SER A 255 1.27 -13.21 12.34
CA SER A 255 1.16 -13.20 10.87
C SER A 255 -0.18 -12.61 10.44
N ILE A 256 -0.28 -12.23 9.16
CA ILE A 256 -1.50 -11.67 8.58
C ILE A 256 -1.80 -12.40 7.29
N THR A 257 -3.07 -12.77 7.09
CA THR A 257 -3.53 -13.44 5.86
C THR A 257 -4.82 -12.81 5.33
N PRO A 258 -4.87 -12.41 4.04
CA PRO A 258 -3.71 -12.21 3.17
C PRO A 258 -2.89 -10.99 3.62
N SER A 259 -1.56 -11.03 3.45
CA SER A 259 -0.70 -9.84 3.63
C SER A 259 -0.70 -8.91 2.43
N GLY A 260 -1.20 -9.39 1.29
CA GLY A 260 -1.37 -8.64 0.05
C GLY A 260 -2.44 -9.27 -0.83
N ALA A 261 -3.35 -8.47 -1.35
CA ALA A 261 -4.35 -8.89 -2.34
C ALA A 261 -4.84 -7.69 -3.16
N THR A 262 -5.39 -7.96 -4.34
CA THR A 262 -6.04 -6.93 -5.17
C THR A 262 -7.53 -7.19 -5.22
N TYR A 263 -8.33 -6.15 -5.03
CA TYR A 263 -9.77 -6.22 -5.09
C TYR A 263 -10.30 -5.22 -6.10
N ALA A 264 -11.33 -5.64 -6.82
CA ALA A 264 -12.17 -4.78 -7.63
C ALA A 264 -12.74 -3.61 -6.81
N MET A 265 -12.82 -2.42 -7.39
CA MET A 265 -13.40 -1.22 -6.78
C MET A 265 -14.77 -1.50 -6.16
N GLY A 266 -14.95 -1.04 -4.93
CA GLY A 266 -16.19 -1.21 -4.16
C GLY A 266 -16.37 -2.59 -3.55
N LEU A 267 -15.50 -3.58 -3.84
CA LEU A 267 -15.53 -4.86 -3.15
C LEU A 267 -14.90 -4.78 -1.76
N SER A 268 -15.37 -5.66 -0.87
CA SER A 268 -14.82 -5.81 0.46
C SER A 268 -13.70 -6.84 0.48
N GLY A 269 -12.54 -6.46 1.03
CA GLY A 269 -11.47 -7.37 1.43
C GLY A 269 -11.54 -7.70 2.91
N GLN A 270 -11.05 -8.88 3.30
CA GLN A 270 -10.94 -9.27 4.70
C GLN A 270 -9.50 -9.70 4.99
N VAL A 271 -8.92 -9.15 6.06
CA VAL A 271 -7.60 -9.52 6.56
C VAL A 271 -7.71 -10.06 7.98
N THR A 272 -7.01 -11.16 8.24
CA THR A 272 -7.01 -11.82 9.54
C THR A 272 -5.62 -11.73 10.15
N ALA A 273 -5.54 -11.24 11.38
CA ALA A 273 -4.33 -11.26 12.18
C ALA A 273 -4.29 -12.55 13.01
N THR A 274 -3.22 -13.33 12.89
CA THR A 274 -2.99 -14.55 13.68
C THR A 274 -1.81 -14.31 14.61
N PRO A 275 -2.04 -14.05 15.91
CA PRO A 275 -0.96 -13.87 16.87
C PRO A 275 -0.09 -15.11 16.98
N ALA A 276 1.21 -14.91 17.14
CA ALA A 276 2.12 -16.00 17.52
C ALA A 276 1.87 -16.41 18.98
N THR A 277 2.38 -17.58 19.36
CA THR A 277 2.30 -18.06 20.75
C THR A 277 2.87 -17.02 21.71
N TYR A 278 2.15 -16.77 22.82
CA TYR A 278 2.49 -15.78 23.85
C TYR A 278 2.30 -14.31 23.47
N TYR A 279 1.73 -14.03 22.30
CA TYR A 279 1.33 -12.71 21.85
C TYR A 279 -0.18 -12.65 21.65
N LYS A 280 -0.71 -11.43 21.61
CA LYS A 280 -2.12 -11.16 21.32
C LYS A 280 -2.24 -10.06 20.29
N PHE A 281 -3.30 -10.14 19.49
CA PHE A 281 -3.72 -9.04 18.64
C PHE A 281 -4.34 -7.95 19.52
N VAL A 282 -3.98 -6.69 19.26
CA VAL A 282 -4.50 -5.52 19.98
C VAL A 282 -5.51 -4.78 19.11
N ASN A 283 -5.06 -4.29 17.96
CA ASN A 283 -5.89 -3.51 17.03
C ASN A 283 -5.23 -3.40 15.65
N TRP A 284 -6.01 -2.95 14.68
CA TRP A 284 -5.55 -2.50 13.36
C TRP A 284 -5.29 -1.00 13.38
N THR A 285 -4.33 -0.56 12.57
CA THR A 285 -3.95 0.84 12.32
C THR A 285 -3.65 1.06 10.83
N GLY A 286 -3.42 2.29 10.40
CA GLY A 286 -3.22 2.65 8.99
C GLY A 286 -4.49 3.23 8.37
N ASP A 287 -4.75 2.90 7.11
CA ASP A 287 -5.90 3.43 6.35
C ASP A 287 -7.25 2.88 6.85
N ALA A 288 -7.24 1.78 7.61
CA ALA A 288 -8.36 1.29 8.38
C ALA A 288 -7.91 0.89 9.79
N SER A 289 -8.77 1.14 10.78
CA SER A 289 -8.46 0.89 12.20
C SER A 289 -9.63 0.24 12.92
N GLY A 290 -9.34 -0.43 14.05
CA GLY A 290 -10.35 -1.08 14.87
C GLY A 290 -9.81 -2.30 15.61
N THR A 291 -10.62 -2.88 16.48
CA THR A 291 -10.25 -4.05 17.29
C THR A 291 -10.86 -5.36 16.78
N SER A 292 -11.72 -5.30 15.76
CA SER A 292 -12.30 -6.49 15.12
C SER A 292 -11.24 -7.29 14.38
N ASN A 293 -11.25 -8.61 14.57
CA ASN A 293 -10.39 -9.54 13.85
C ASN A 293 -11.21 -10.80 13.50
N PRO A 294 -11.44 -11.10 12.21
CA PRO A 294 -10.89 -10.42 11.03
C PRO A 294 -11.37 -8.97 10.82
N LEU A 295 -10.57 -8.15 10.14
CA LEU A 295 -10.95 -6.80 9.70
C LEU A 295 -11.47 -6.84 8.27
N THR A 296 -12.63 -6.22 8.06
CA THR A 296 -13.22 -6.04 6.74
C THR A 296 -13.00 -4.58 6.28
N VAL A 297 -12.55 -4.40 5.05
CA VAL A 297 -12.30 -3.09 4.42
C VAL A 297 -12.96 -3.04 3.04
N VAL A 298 -13.48 -1.88 2.64
CA VAL A 298 -14.02 -1.67 1.28
C VAL A 298 -12.96 -0.96 0.44
N LEU A 299 -12.60 -1.55 -0.71
CA LEU A 299 -11.52 -1.06 -1.55
C LEU A 299 -12.04 -0.07 -2.60
N ASN A 300 -12.00 1.21 -2.27
CA ASN A 300 -12.25 2.33 -3.20
C ASN A 300 -10.97 3.06 -3.62
N THR A 301 -9.85 2.76 -2.94
CA THR A 301 -8.48 3.20 -3.21
C THR A 301 -7.53 2.08 -2.77
N ASN A 302 -6.24 2.19 -3.09
CA ASN A 302 -5.23 1.36 -2.44
C ASN A 302 -5.26 1.61 -0.92
N LEU A 303 -5.15 0.56 -0.13
CA LEU A 303 -5.14 0.63 1.34
C LEU A 303 -3.92 -0.09 1.92
N ALA A 304 -3.32 0.52 2.93
CA ALA A 304 -2.27 -0.04 3.77
C ALA A 304 -2.74 -0.10 5.23
N VAL A 305 -2.80 -1.30 5.79
CA VAL A 305 -3.17 -1.55 7.20
C VAL A 305 -2.05 -2.25 7.95
N GLN A 306 -1.97 -2.04 9.27
CA GLN A 306 -1.03 -2.71 10.14
C GLN A 306 -1.72 -3.37 11.33
N ALA A 307 -1.48 -4.67 11.52
CA ALA A 307 -1.87 -5.38 12.74
C ALA A 307 -0.88 -5.05 13.86
N VAL A 308 -1.40 -4.56 14.98
CA VAL A 308 -0.64 -4.31 16.19
C VAL A 308 -0.78 -5.51 17.11
N PHE A 309 0.33 -6.22 17.32
CA PHE A 309 0.45 -7.27 18.32
C PHE A 309 1.14 -6.74 19.57
N ALA A 310 0.85 -7.37 20.71
CA ALA A 310 1.52 -7.12 21.98
C ALA A 310 1.78 -8.42 22.73
N GLU A 311 2.74 -8.39 23.64
CA GLU A 311 3.03 -9.51 24.54
C GLU A 311 1.84 -9.81 25.46
N ILE A 312 1.63 -11.09 25.76
CA ILE A 312 0.76 -11.50 26.86
C ILE A 312 1.58 -11.45 28.15
N LEU A 313 1.08 -10.70 29.14
CA LEU A 313 1.70 -10.54 30.44
C LEU A 313 0.83 -11.22 31.51
N THR A 314 1.48 -11.76 32.55
CA THR A 314 0.78 -12.14 33.78
C THR A 314 0.16 -10.90 34.45
N SER A 315 -1.09 -11.04 34.88
CA SER A 315 -1.92 -9.97 35.44
C SER A 315 -1.48 -9.52 36.83
N ASN A 316 -0.98 -10.44 37.67
CA ASN A 316 -0.57 -10.14 39.04
C ASN A 316 0.81 -9.44 39.14
N ARG A 317 1.70 -9.70 38.16
CA ARG A 317 3.10 -9.24 38.11
C ARG A 317 3.50 -9.14 36.64
N PRO A 318 3.44 -7.96 35.99
CA PRO A 318 3.62 -7.81 34.54
C PRO A 318 4.92 -8.47 33.99
N THR A 319 4.82 -9.74 33.60
CA THR A 319 5.94 -10.58 33.16
C THR A 319 5.50 -11.30 31.88
N PRO A 320 6.28 -11.21 30.78
CA PRO A 320 5.87 -11.81 29.51
C PRO A 320 5.80 -13.33 29.57
N HIS A 321 4.74 -13.90 29.01
CA HIS A 321 4.57 -15.35 28.91
C HIS A 321 5.69 -16.00 28.08
N TRP A 322 6.15 -15.36 27.01
CA TRP A 322 7.27 -15.88 26.21
C TRP A 322 8.56 -15.99 27.04
N TRP A 323 8.79 -15.03 27.95
CA TRP A 323 9.96 -15.03 28.81
C TRP A 323 9.86 -16.17 29.81
N LEU A 324 8.71 -16.36 30.45
CA LEU A 324 8.46 -17.48 31.35
C LEU A 324 8.63 -18.84 30.63
N ALA A 325 8.10 -18.96 29.42
CA ALA A 325 8.27 -20.14 28.57
C ALA A 325 9.73 -20.42 28.24
N SER A 326 10.52 -19.38 27.94
CA SER A 326 11.98 -19.52 27.75
C SER A 326 12.72 -20.04 28.99
N LYS A 327 12.09 -19.94 30.17
CA LYS A 327 12.61 -20.49 31.44
C LYS A 327 12.03 -21.84 31.80
N GLY A 328 11.25 -22.46 30.92
CA GLY A 328 10.65 -23.78 31.10
C GLY A 328 9.23 -23.76 31.69
N VAL A 329 8.63 -22.59 31.90
CA VAL A 329 7.25 -22.46 32.39
C VAL A 329 6.29 -22.41 31.20
N THR A 330 5.55 -23.48 30.93
CA THR A 330 4.65 -23.55 29.76
C THR A 330 3.16 -23.48 30.09
N GLN A 331 2.79 -23.59 31.37
CA GLN A 331 1.42 -23.56 31.86
C GLN A 331 1.34 -22.83 33.22
N ASN A 332 0.14 -22.46 33.64
CA ASN A 332 -0.13 -21.84 34.96
C ASN A 332 0.74 -20.60 35.24
N PHE A 333 0.95 -19.75 34.23
CA PHE A 333 1.84 -18.59 34.28
C PHE A 333 1.60 -17.68 35.50
N GLU A 334 0.33 -17.42 35.83
CA GLU A 334 -0.06 -16.56 36.96
C GLU A 334 0.42 -17.08 38.32
N THR A 335 0.44 -18.40 38.51
CA THR A 335 0.97 -19.03 39.73
C THR A 335 2.48 -19.15 39.64
N ALA A 336 3.01 -19.57 38.49
CA ALA A 336 4.43 -19.82 38.31
C ALA A 336 5.30 -18.57 38.46
N VAL A 337 4.77 -17.38 38.12
CA VAL A 337 5.54 -16.13 38.15
C VAL A 337 6.01 -15.73 39.56
N THR A 338 5.37 -16.24 40.61
CA THR A 338 5.77 -16.01 42.02
C THR A 338 6.65 -17.12 42.59
N ASN A 339 6.83 -18.24 41.88
CA ASN A 339 7.74 -19.30 42.29
C ASN A 339 9.16 -18.76 42.41
N VAL A 340 9.90 -19.26 43.40
CA VAL A 340 11.29 -18.88 43.64
C VAL A 340 12.19 -19.76 42.77
N GLY A 341 12.99 -19.12 41.91
CA GLY A 341 14.01 -19.79 41.10
C GLY A 341 15.21 -20.28 41.91
N VAL A 342 16.13 -20.99 41.29
CA VAL A 342 17.36 -21.48 41.96
C VAL A 342 18.31 -20.33 42.34
N ASN A 343 18.12 -19.16 41.73
CA ASN A 343 18.77 -17.90 42.12
C ASN A 343 18.16 -17.25 43.37
N ARG A 344 17.20 -17.93 44.04
CA ARG A 344 16.51 -17.47 45.26
C ARG A 344 15.65 -16.23 45.07
N MET A 345 15.27 -15.91 43.84
CA MET A 345 14.34 -14.82 43.53
C MET A 345 13.07 -15.35 42.88
N PRO A 346 11.89 -14.80 43.20
CA PRO A 346 10.70 -14.98 42.40
C PRO A 346 10.96 -14.71 40.91
N LEU A 347 10.31 -15.48 40.03
CA LEU A 347 10.50 -15.37 38.57
C LEU A 347 10.26 -13.94 38.05
N TRP A 348 9.19 -13.26 38.50
CA TRP A 348 8.93 -11.87 38.09
C TRP A 348 10.03 -10.90 38.51
N GLN A 349 10.64 -11.10 39.69
CA GLN A 349 11.76 -10.26 40.15
C GLN A 349 13.01 -10.54 39.32
N SER A 350 13.24 -11.81 38.96
CA SER A 350 14.33 -12.18 38.06
C SER A 350 14.16 -11.51 36.69
N TYR A 351 12.94 -11.47 36.15
CA TYR A 351 12.66 -10.73 34.91
C TYR A 351 12.95 -9.24 35.05
N VAL A 352 12.44 -8.58 36.11
CA VAL A 352 12.67 -7.16 36.38
C VAL A 352 14.16 -6.87 36.58
N ALA A 353 14.93 -7.77 37.20
CA ALA A 353 16.37 -7.61 37.39
C ALA A 353 17.20 -8.00 36.15
N GLY A 354 16.60 -8.65 35.15
CA GLY A 354 17.32 -9.17 33.98
C GLY A 354 18.18 -10.41 34.28
N LEU A 355 17.80 -11.18 35.30
CA LEU A 355 18.52 -12.36 35.77
C LEU A 355 17.96 -13.66 35.18
N ASN A 356 18.78 -14.70 35.17
CA ASN A 356 18.37 -16.05 34.83
C ASN A 356 17.91 -16.82 36.08
N PRO A 357 16.61 -17.11 36.26
CA PRO A 357 16.11 -17.81 37.45
C PRO A 357 16.57 -19.27 37.55
N ASN A 358 17.08 -19.84 36.47
CA ASN A 358 17.58 -21.23 36.39
C ASN A 358 19.09 -21.35 36.66
N ASP A 359 19.77 -20.23 36.95
CA ASP A 359 21.19 -20.20 37.28
C ASP A 359 21.37 -19.66 38.71
N PRO A 360 21.86 -20.49 39.66
CA PRO A 360 22.02 -20.06 41.05
C PRO A 360 23.05 -18.93 41.21
N THR A 361 23.94 -18.72 40.24
CA THR A 361 24.95 -17.65 40.24
C THR A 361 24.42 -16.33 39.69
N SER A 362 23.30 -16.35 38.95
CA SER A 362 22.66 -15.17 38.39
C SER A 362 21.85 -14.41 39.45
N GLN A 363 22.55 -13.66 40.30
CA GLN A 363 21.98 -12.95 41.44
C GLN A 363 22.14 -11.43 41.31
N LEU A 364 21.21 -10.68 41.90
CA LEU A 364 21.37 -9.24 42.08
C LEU A 364 22.40 -8.99 43.19
N ARG A 365 23.66 -8.78 42.82
CA ARG A 365 24.76 -8.65 43.76
C ARG A 365 25.32 -7.23 43.80
N LEU A 366 25.50 -6.72 45.02
CA LEU A 366 26.31 -5.54 45.28
C LEU A 366 27.62 -5.98 45.93
N SER A 367 28.73 -5.62 45.31
CA SER A 367 30.08 -5.89 45.83
C SER A 367 30.75 -4.60 46.28
N LEU A 368 31.58 -4.70 47.31
CA LEU A 368 32.31 -3.57 47.86
C LEU A 368 33.80 -3.80 47.66
N ALA A 369 34.48 -2.78 47.14
CA ALA A 369 35.93 -2.75 46.99
C ALA A 369 36.50 -1.48 47.64
N PRO A 370 37.71 -1.53 48.22
CA PRO A 370 38.38 -0.34 48.71
C PRO A 370 38.71 0.59 47.53
N GLY A 371 38.45 1.89 47.70
CA GLY A 371 38.88 2.92 46.76
C GLY A 371 40.33 3.34 46.98
N ALA A 372 40.89 4.09 46.02
CA ALA A 372 42.28 4.55 46.08
C ALA A 372 42.55 5.34 47.38
N GLY A 373 43.59 4.94 48.12
CA GLY A 373 44.01 5.62 49.36
C GLY A 373 43.19 5.32 50.62
N GLY A 374 42.26 4.35 50.59
CA GLY A 374 41.54 3.87 51.79
C GLY A 374 40.43 4.79 52.33
N ALA A 375 40.28 5.99 51.77
CA ALA A 375 39.28 7.00 52.18
C ALA A 375 37.97 6.95 51.36
N SER A 376 37.81 5.96 50.48
CA SER A 376 36.60 5.79 49.67
C SER A 376 36.24 4.32 49.51
N MET A 377 34.96 4.06 49.27
CA MET A 377 34.45 2.73 48.92
C MET A 377 33.91 2.74 47.49
N VAL A 378 34.22 1.70 46.73
CA VAL A 378 33.66 1.46 45.41
C VAL A 378 32.59 0.38 45.52
N LEU A 379 31.38 0.70 45.08
CA LEU A 379 30.24 -0.19 45.04
C LEU A 379 30.05 -0.65 43.60
N ASN A 380 30.16 -1.95 43.32
CA ASN A 380 30.02 -2.52 41.97
C ASN A 380 28.86 -3.53 41.91
N TRP A 381 28.18 -3.58 40.77
CA TRP A 381 27.13 -4.56 40.46
C TRP A 381 27.19 -5.00 39.00
N ASP A 382 26.45 -6.04 38.65
CA ASP A 382 26.34 -6.50 37.27
C ASP A 382 25.19 -5.77 36.57
N ALA A 383 25.53 -4.83 35.68
CA ALA A 383 24.55 -4.05 34.94
C ALA A 383 23.99 -4.82 33.75
N VAL A 384 22.67 -4.84 33.60
CA VAL A 384 21.95 -5.51 32.51
C VAL A 384 21.35 -4.46 31.56
N THR A 385 21.44 -4.71 30.26
CA THR A 385 20.86 -3.83 29.22
C THR A 385 19.36 -3.60 29.44
N GLY A 386 18.92 -2.35 29.31
CA GLY A 386 17.52 -1.95 29.51
C GLY A 386 17.08 -1.96 30.98
N ARG A 387 18.02 -1.85 31.92
CA ARG A 387 17.76 -1.66 33.36
C ARG A 387 18.40 -0.38 33.87
N VAL A 388 17.80 0.17 34.91
CA VAL A 388 18.33 1.29 35.68
C VAL A 388 18.52 0.90 37.14
N TYR A 389 19.53 1.47 37.78
CA TYR A 389 19.94 1.11 39.12
C TYR A 389 19.94 2.31 40.05
N THR A 390 19.42 2.12 41.27
CA THR A 390 19.50 3.10 42.35
C THR A 390 20.23 2.47 43.53
N VAL A 391 21.26 3.16 44.02
CA VAL A 391 21.98 2.75 45.23
C VAL A 391 21.58 3.65 46.38
N SER A 392 21.19 3.03 47.48
CA SER A 392 20.77 3.72 48.69
C SER A 392 21.56 3.24 49.89
N SER A 393 21.63 4.07 50.93
CA SER A 393 22.33 3.73 52.17
C SER A 393 21.49 4.04 53.41
N SER A 394 21.77 3.31 54.49
CA SER A 394 21.19 3.49 55.81
C SER A 394 22.26 3.26 56.88
N THR A 395 22.04 3.75 58.10
CA THR A 395 22.92 3.47 59.26
C THR A 395 22.53 2.18 59.99
N ASN A 396 21.32 1.66 59.78
CA ASN A 396 20.89 0.36 60.28
C ASN A 396 19.78 -0.24 59.39
N LEU A 397 19.36 -1.48 59.69
CA LEU A 397 18.37 -2.21 58.88
C LEU A 397 16.92 -1.74 59.07
N VAL A 398 16.65 -0.92 60.10
CA VAL A 398 15.30 -0.53 60.50
C VAL A 398 14.96 0.89 60.00
N THR A 399 15.96 1.77 59.88
CA THR A 399 15.78 3.11 59.33
C THR A 399 15.66 3.06 57.81
N ALA A 400 14.89 4.01 57.25
CA ALA A 400 14.71 4.12 55.80
C ALA A 400 16.04 4.30 55.06
N PHE A 401 16.17 3.62 53.92
CA PHE A 401 17.32 3.78 53.03
C PHE A 401 17.15 5.05 52.20
N LEU A 402 18.16 5.92 52.23
CA LEU A 402 18.21 7.14 51.45
C LEU A 402 19.06 6.93 50.20
N ALA A 403 18.53 7.29 49.03
CA ALA A 403 19.26 7.20 47.77
C ALA A 403 20.51 8.09 47.80
N LEU A 404 21.63 7.59 47.27
CA LEU A 404 22.83 8.38 47.10
C LEU A 404 22.61 9.35 45.93
N SER A 405 22.95 10.62 46.11
CA SER A 405 22.65 11.69 45.14
C SER A 405 23.28 11.46 43.76
N ASN A 406 24.40 10.73 43.70
CA ASN A 406 25.09 10.34 42.46
C ASN A 406 24.73 8.93 41.96
N ALA A 407 23.70 8.29 42.52
CA ALA A 407 23.34 6.91 42.20
C ALA A 407 21.83 6.68 42.14
N VAL A 408 21.12 7.52 41.39
CA VAL A 408 19.68 7.39 41.13
C VAL A 408 19.46 7.12 39.65
N ASN A 409 18.68 6.08 39.33
CA ASN A 409 18.31 5.70 37.96
C ASN A 409 19.49 5.60 36.98
N LEU A 410 20.62 5.07 37.45
CA LEU A 410 21.82 4.90 36.65
C LEU A 410 21.55 3.89 35.52
N PRO A 411 21.66 4.29 34.24
CA PRO A 411 21.39 3.39 33.13
C PRO A 411 22.56 2.45 32.87
N PHE A 412 22.30 1.32 32.22
CA PHE A 412 23.36 0.54 31.56
C PHE A 412 24.22 1.44 30.65
N PRO A 413 25.56 1.29 30.62
CA PRO A 413 26.37 0.27 31.28
C PRO A 413 26.92 0.68 32.65
N VAL A 414 26.40 1.73 33.29
CA VAL A 414 26.89 2.18 34.60
C VAL A 414 26.69 1.06 35.62
N ASN A 415 27.81 0.59 36.16
CA ASN A 415 27.88 -0.60 37.01
C ASN A 415 28.71 -0.38 38.28
N ARG A 416 29.15 0.86 38.52
CA ARG A 416 29.94 1.23 39.68
C ARG A 416 29.68 2.66 40.14
N ILE A 417 29.80 2.89 41.44
CA ILE A 417 29.91 4.23 42.03
C ILE A 417 31.02 4.27 43.07
N THR A 418 31.66 5.43 43.21
CA THR A 418 32.57 5.70 44.33
C THR A 418 31.82 6.53 45.36
N ASN A 419 31.76 6.02 46.59
CA ASN A 419 31.23 6.74 47.74
C ASN A 419 32.39 7.18 48.63
N ALA A 420 32.56 8.49 48.81
CA ALA A 420 33.56 9.02 49.73
C ALA A 420 33.07 8.80 51.17
N LEU A 421 33.85 8.11 51.99
CA LEU A 421 33.58 7.96 53.41
C LEU A 421 34.60 8.78 54.19
N GLY A 422 34.12 9.72 55.01
CA GLY A 422 34.99 10.42 55.95
C GLY A 422 35.56 9.45 57.01
N PRO A 423 36.71 9.77 57.63
CA PRO A 423 37.40 8.89 58.58
C PRO A 423 36.56 8.46 59.80
N ASN A 424 35.51 9.22 60.13
CA ASN A 424 34.59 8.94 61.24
C ASN A 424 33.18 8.56 60.76
N SER A 425 33.02 8.08 59.53
CA SER A 425 31.71 7.72 59.00
C SER A 425 31.14 6.52 59.78
N PRO A 426 29.89 6.60 60.30
CA PRO A 426 29.26 5.46 60.95
C PRO A 426 29.10 4.31 59.95
N GLN A 427 28.98 3.08 60.47
CA GLN A 427 28.71 1.90 59.64
C GLN A 427 27.52 2.17 58.71
N LYS A 428 27.71 1.90 57.42
CA LYS A 428 26.68 2.05 56.40
C LYS A 428 26.25 0.68 55.89
N ILE A 429 24.95 0.53 55.69
CA ILE A 429 24.34 -0.60 54.98
C ILE A 429 23.88 -0.06 53.64
N TYR A 430 24.18 -0.77 52.56
CA TYR A 430 23.81 -0.38 51.20
C TYR A 430 22.73 -1.30 50.65
N ARG A 431 21.85 -0.73 49.82
CA ARG A 431 20.84 -1.46 49.07
C ARG A 431 20.94 -1.08 47.60
N LEU A 432 21.02 -2.10 46.75
CA LEU A 432 20.92 -1.96 45.31
C LEU A 432 19.46 -2.23 44.91
N GLU A 433 18.89 -1.29 44.18
CA GLU A 433 17.58 -1.42 43.56
C GLU A 433 17.75 -1.44 42.05
N VAL A 434 16.98 -2.30 41.37
CA VAL A 434 16.96 -2.41 39.92
C VAL A 434 15.53 -2.22 39.43
N GLN A 435 15.37 -1.47 38.35
CA GLN A 435 14.09 -1.23 37.70
C GLN A 435 14.19 -1.52 36.21
N LYS A 436 13.07 -1.97 35.63
CA LYS A 436 12.86 -2.07 34.19
C LYS A 436 11.96 -0.90 33.78
N PRO A 437 12.51 0.16 33.17
CA PRO A 437 11.75 1.33 32.73
C PRO A 437 10.67 1.00 31.70
#